data_AF-A0A414SNB2-F1
#
_entry.id   AF-A0A414SNB2-F1
#
_cell.length_a   1.000
_cell.length_b   1.000
_cell.length_c   1.000
_cell.angle_alpha   90.00
_cell.angle_beta   90.00
_cell.angle_gamma   90.00
#
_symmetry.space_group_name_H-M   'P 1'
#
loop_
_entity.id
_entity.type
_entity.pdbx_description
1 polymer ?
#
loop_
_entity_poly.entity_id
_entity_poly.type
_entity_poly.pdbx_seq_one_letter_code
_entity_poly.pdbx_strand_id
1 'polypeptide(L)'
;MNKICLVLPCNLYVIPYFKVYEKMFEEMNMDYDIIIWNRSLIDEKCRGQIISYYVKDIANNRDPKKVLKYIGFFHFVKKNIVKNKYEKIVLLDTSAGTAALLAGFLSKHYRNKYWIDIRDYSFENILLYKKMLGKAINSAYCCDISSRGFLKFLPKMRNYCVTHNVDYDTINNVKNTTFVQDSCIRISFIGNVRYYNLNIKLLDLLKNDERFRIQFYGTESEKIRDYCVTNGIRNVDFEGRFPFEKTAFFYQKTDLINNIYGNETMEVSTALSNKLYYAAYLDKPILVSNNTYMSDVVKKYNLGYVVDLNNNNLADDIYTWYIQYKENPSTMRQSFIDKIEKEFKDYQEKFKKFIQETS
;
A
#
# COMPACT_ATOMS: atom_id res chain seq x y z
N MET A 1 15.64 -22.66 18.37
CA MET A 1 15.31 -22.21 17.01
C MET A 1 13.81 -22.17 16.89
N ASN A 2 13.28 -21.06 16.35
CA ASN A 2 11.85 -20.82 16.34
C ASN A 2 11.15 -21.73 15.32
N LYS A 3 9.88 -22.07 15.58
CA LYS A 3 9.08 -22.92 14.68
C LYS A 3 8.44 -22.14 13.53
N ILE A 4 8.48 -20.81 13.58
CA ILE A 4 7.81 -19.91 12.65
C ILE A 4 8.87 -19.05 11.97
N CYS A 5 8.74 -18.88 10.66
CA CYS A 5 9.61 -18.02 9.87
C CYS A 5 8.81 -17.05 9.01
N LEU A 6 9.19 -15.77 9.07
CA LEU A 6 8.78 -14.77 8.10
C LEU A 6 9.83 -14.66 7.01
N VAL A 7 9.42 -14.43 5.77
CA VAL A 7 10.33 -14.23 4.64
C VAL A 7 9.99 -12.91 3.97
N LEU A 8 10.96 -12.00 3.90
CA LEU A 8 10.82 -10.68 3.29
C LEU A 8 11.88 -10.50 2.19
N PRO A 9 11.48 -10.21 0.94
CA PRO A 9 12.41 -10.02 -0.17
C PRO A 9 13.12 -8.65 -0.18
N CYS A 10 13.09 -7.90 0.92
CA CYS A 10 13.73 -6.60 1.07
C CYS A 10 14.06 -6.31 2.55
N ASN A 11 14.63 -5.13 2.79
CA ASN A 11 14.82 -4.58 4.13
C ASN A 11 13.48 -4.28 4.82
N LEU A 12 13.44 -4.32 6.15
CA LEU A 12 12.23 -4.12 6.97
C LEU A 12 11.62 -2.74 6.78
N TYR A 13 12.42 -1.68 6.66
CA TYR A 13 11.91 -0.31 6.52
C TYR A 13 11.08 -0.08 5.24
N VAL A 14 11.17 -0.97 4.26
CA VAL A 14 10.40 -0.91 3.01
C VAL A 14 8.96 -1.39 3.22
N ILE A 15 8.73 -2.25 4.21
CA ILE A 15 7.46 -2.93 4.47
C ILE A 15 6.94 -2.49 5.85
N PRO A 16 6.35 -1.28 5.98
CA PRO A 16 5.86 -0.79 7.27
C PRO A 16 4.77 -1.69 7.87
N TYR A 17 3.99 -2.36 7.02
CA TYR A 17 2.95 -3.32 7.46
C TYR A 17 3.51 -4.57 8.15
N PHE A 18 4.83 -4.81 8.11
CA PHE A 18 5.48 -5.84 8.95
C PHE A 18 5.16 -5.65 10.44
N LYS A 19 4.99 -4.41 10.90
CA LYS A 19 4.65 -4.10 12.30
C LYS A 19 3.34 -4.72 12.76
N VAL A 20 2.40 -4.97 11.84
CA VAL A 20 1.15 -5.69 12.13
C VAL A 20 1.46 -7.13 12.56
N TYR A 21 2.36 -7.81 11.84
CA TYR A 21 2.78 -9.16 12.19
C TYR A 21 3.57 -9.20 13.50
N GLU A 22 4.53 -8.29 13.68
CA GLU A 22 5.32 -8.19 14.91
C GLU A 22 4.42 -8.04 16.15
N LYS A 23 3.42 -7.14 16.09
CA LYS A 23 2.43 -6.96 17.16
C LYS A 23 1.59 -8.21 17.40
N MET A 24 1.13 -8.90 16.35
CA MET A 24 0.38 -10.15 16.53
C MET A 24 1.21 -11.24 17.21
N PHE A 25 2.50 -11.37 16.88
CA PHE A 25 3.39 -12.32 17.55
C PHE A 25 3.67 -11.93 19.01
N GLU A 26 3.77 -10.63 19.30
CA GLU A 26 3.92 -10.11 20.67
C GLU A 26 2.68 -10.43 21.52
N GLU A 27 1.48 -10.14 21.00
CA GLU A 27 0.20 -10.47 21.67
C GLU A 27 0.04 -11.97 21.93
N MET A 28 0.55 -12.83 21.03
CA MET A 28 0.52 -14.28 21.20
C MET A 28 1.66 -14.81 22.09
N ASN A 29 2.61 -13.96 22.51
CA ASN A 29 3.85 -14.35 23.18
C ASN A 29 4.61 -15.46 22.43
N MET A 30 4.76 -15.30 21.12
CA MET A 30 5.41 -16.28 20.24
C MET A 30 6.67 -15.71 19.61
N ASP A 31 7.73 -16.51 19.60
CA ASP A 31 8.99 -16.18 18.94
C ASP A 31 8.99 -16.60 17.47
N TYR A 32 9.71 -15.86 16.64
CA TYR A 32 9.81 -16.09 15.21
C TYR A 32 11.20 -15.73 14.69
N ASP A 33 11.59 -16.40 13.62
CA ASP A 33 12.73 -15.99 12.81
C ASP A 33 12.24 -15.19 11.62
N ILE A 34 13.09 -14.32 11.08
CA ILE A 34 12.81 -13.55 9.88
C ILE A 34 13.98 -13.65 8.92
N ILE A 35 13.72 -14.19 7.73
CA ILE A 35 14.68 -14.23 6.64
C ILE A 35 14.45 -13.00 5.77
N ILE A 36 15.47 -12.13 5.68
CA ILE A 36 15.39 -10.90 4.90
C ILE A 36 16.42 -10.88 3.77
N TRP A 37 16.10 -10.18 2.69
CA TRP A 37 17.12 -9.71 1.76
C TRP A 37 17.59 -8.32 2.17
N ASN A 38 18.78 -8.27 2.76
CA ASN A 38 19.42 -7.01 3.13
C ASN A 38 20.06 -6.35 1.90
N ARG A 39 19.26 -5.60 1.14
CA ARG A 39 19.64 -4.92 -0.10
C ARG A 39 20.48 -3.68 0.14
N SER A 40 20.22 -3.01 1.26
CA SER A 40 20.88 -1.76 1.65
C SER A 40 22.15 -1.96 2.46
N LEU A 41 22.45 -3.19 2.88
CA LEU A 41 23.61 -3.55 3.72
C LEU A 41 23.64 -2.77 5.05
N ILE A 42 22.48 -2.65 5.68
CA ILE A 42 22.32 -1.97 6.98
C ILE A 42 21.99 -2.98 8.07
N ASP A 43 22.32 -2.65 9.32
CA ASP A 43 21.87 -3.42 10.47
C ASP A 43 20.44 -3.06 10.80
N GLU A 44 19.54 -4.03 10.69
CA GLU A 44 18.13 -3.86 11.04
C GLU A 44 17.84 -4.54 12.37
N LYS A 45 16.80 -4.06 13.07
CA LYS A 45 16.37 -4.60 14.36
C LYS A 45 14.86 -4.80 14.37
N CYS A 46 14.44 -5.93 14.91
CA CYS A 46 13.06 -6.25 15.24
C CYS A 46 13.06 -7.24 16.42
N ARG A 47 11.88 -7.62 16.92
CA ARG A 47 11.74 -8.59 18.01
C ARG A 47 12.23 -10.00 17.61
N GLY A 48 12.03 -10.37 16.34
CA GLY A 48 12.42 -11.68 15.82
C GLY A 48 13.91 -11.82 15.53
N GLN A 49 14.38 -13.06 15.42
CA GLN A 49 15.76 -13.33 15.03
C GLN A 49 15.96 -13.12 13.52
N ILE A 50 16.80 -12.15 13.14
CA ILE A 50 17.05 -11.82 11.73
C ILE A 50 18.10 -12.74 11.11
N ILE A 51 17.77 -13.31 9.94
CA ILE A 51 18.65 -14.11 9.09
C ILE A 51 18.79 -13.40 7.74
N SER A 52 19.90 -12.69 7.56
CA SER A 52 20.10 -11.78 6.43
C SER A 52 20.82 -12.41 5.23
N TYR A 53 20.24 -12.24 4.05
CA TYR A 53 20.94 -12.41 2.78
C TYR A 53 21.59 -11.08 2.37
N TYR A 54 22.92 -10.99 2.53
CA TYR A 54 23.69 -9.76 2.29
C TYR A 54 24.10 -9.62 0.82
N VAL A 55 23.21 -9.09 -0.01
CA VAL A 55 23.51 -8.79 -1.41
C VAL A 55 22.95 -7.41 -1.78
N LYS A 56 23.84 -6.48 -2.15
CA LYS A 56 23.45 -5.12 -2.52
C LYS A 56 22.54 -5.11 -3.74
N ASP A 57 21.46 -4.35 -3.67
CA ASP A 57 20.54 -4.16 -4.79
C ASP A 57 19.80 -2.82 -4.71
N ILE A 58 19.55 -2.23 -5.87
CA ILE A 58 18.74 -1.01 -6.00
C ILE A 58 17.41 -1.42 -6.63
N ALA A 59 16.30 -1.11 -5.96
CA ALA A 59 14.96 -1.37 -6.50
C ALA A 59 14.75 -0.65 -7.84
N ASN A 60 14.02 -1.28 -8.77
CA ASN A 60 13.58 -0.69 -10.05
C ASN A 60 14.68 -0.14 -10.99
N ASN A 61 15.94 -0.56 -10.82
CA ASN A 61 17.07 -0.14 -11.68
C ASN A 61 17.14 -0.82 -13.06
N ARG A 62 16.13 -1.64 -13.44
CA ARG A 62 16.05 -2.40 -14.71
C ARG A 62 17.27 -3.29 -15.03
N ASP A 63 18.10 -3.61 -14.03
CA ASP A 63 19.28 -4.45 -14.21
C ASP A 63 18.87 -5.90 -14.54
N PRO A 64 19.26 -6.46 -15.71
CA PRO A 64 18.90 -7.84 -16.07
C PRO A 64 19.58 -8.88 -15.17
N LYS A 65 20.73 -8.57 -14.55
CA LYS A 65 21.41 -9.47 -13.60
C LYS A 65 20.61 -9.67 -12.31
N LYS A 66 19.57 -8.87 -12.09
CA LYS A 66 18.69 -8.94 -10.92
C LYS A 66 17.98 -10.28 -10.78
N VAL A 67 17.68 -10.96 -11.91
CA VAL A 67 17.09 -12.31 -11.89
C VAL A 67 18.01 -13.31 -11.17
N LEU A 68 19.33 -13.23 -11.37
CA LEU A 68 20.28 -14.10 -10.67
C LEU A 68 20.27 -13.82 -9.16
N LYS A 69 20.12 -12.56 -8.76
CA LYS A 69 19.99 -12.20 -7.34
C LYS A 69 18.71 -12.74 -6.73
N TYR A 70 17.59 -12.72 -7.46
CA TYR A 70 16.32 -13.32 -7.04
C TYR A 70 16.46 -14.83 -6.83
N ILE A 71 17.12 -15.51 -7.76
CA ILE A 71 17.43 -16.95 -7.64
C ILE A 71 18.34 -17.20 -6.44
N GLY A 72 19.36 -16.37 -6.22
CA GLY A 72 20.25 -16.47 -5.05
C GLY A 72 19.49 -16.32 -3.72
N PHE A 73 18.61 -15.33 -3.63
CA PHE A 73 17.76 -15.15 -2.44
C PHE A 73 16.82 -16.34 -2.23
N PHE A 74 16.19 -16.85 -3.29
CA PHE A 74 15.37 -18.07 -3.22
C PHE A 74 16.15 -19.27 -2.63
N HIS A 75 17.37 -19.51 -3.11
CA HIS A 75 18.21 -20.61 -2.59
C HIS A 75 18.57 -20.40 -1.12
N PHE A 76 18.88 -19.16 -0.74
CA PHE A 76 19.17 -18.80 0.65
C PHE A 76 17.96 -19.05 1.56
N VAL A 77 16.77 -18.62 1.14
CA VAL A 77 15.51 -18.83 1.88
C VAL A 77 15.24 -20.33 2.04
N LYS A 78 15.24 -21.08 0.92
CA LYS A 78 14.98 -22.53 0.94
C LYS A 78 15.98 -23.28 1.85
N LYS A 79 17.28 -22.94 1.77
CA LYS A 79 18.33 -23.53 2.61
C LYS A 79 18.05 -23.32 4.09
N ASN A 80 17.71 -22.10 4.49
CA ASN A 80 17.43 -21.79 5.90
C ASN A 80 16.11 -22.44 6.36
N ILE A 81 15.07 -22.48 5.53
CA ILE A 81 13.83 -23.19 5.88
C ILE A 81 14.08 -24.66 6.19
N VAL A 82 14.81 -25.34 5.31
CA VAL A 82 15.13 -26.77 5.50
C VAL A 82 16.05 -27.00 6.69
N LYS A 83 17.12 -26.20 6.82
CA LYS A 83 18.07 -26.28 7.94
C LYS A 83 17.36 -26.12 9.27
N ASN A 84 16.44 -25.16 9.34
CA ASN A 84 15.82 -24.74 10.59
C ASN A 84 14.53 -25.49 10.92
N LYS A 85 14.03 -26.32 10.00
CA LYS A 85 12.85 -27.16 10.17
C LYS A 85 11.63 -26.36 10.66
N TYR A 86 11.40 -25.17 10.09
CA TYR A 86 10.22 -24.39 10.42
C TYR A 86 8.96 -25.20 10.16
N GLU A 87 7.95 -25.04 11.01
CA GLU A 87 6.63 -25.67 10.90
C GLU A 87 5.66 -24.76 10.14
N LYS A 88 5.80 -23.44 10.28
CA LYS A 88 4.96 -22.43 9.64
C LYS A 88 5.82 -21.37 8.95
N ILE A 89 5.39 -20.96 7.76
CA ILE A 89 6.08 -19.93 6.97
C ILE A 89 5.11 -18.80 6.62
N VAL A 90 5.53 -17.56 6.75
CA VAL A 90 4.77 -16.38 6.31
C VAL A 90 5.61 -15.65 5.26
N LEU A 91 5.14 -15.68 4.01
CA LEU A 91 5.78 -14.98 2.90
C LEU A 91 5.18 -13.58 2.80
N LEU A 92 5.98 -12.56 3.13
CA LEU A 92 5.57 -11.18 3.02
C LEU A 92 6.02 -10.61 1.69
N ASP A 93 5.06 -10.07 0.94
CA ASP A 93 5.25 -9.57 -0.42
C ASP A 93 5.56 -10.69 -1.44
N THR A 94 5.20 -10.44 -2.69
CA THR A 94 5.55 -11.28 -3.84
C THR A 94 6.64 -10.67 -4.71
N SER A 95 7.12 -9.47 -4.36
CA SER A 95 8.27 -8.86 -4.99
C SER A 95 9.51 -9.78 -4.93
N ALA A 96 10.40 -9.63 -5.91
CA ALA A 96 11.48 -10.59 -6.23
C ALA A 96 11.03 -12.03 -6.57
N GLY A 97 9.73 -12.29 -6.63
CA GLY A 97 9.15 -13.57 -7.03
C GLY A 97 9.42 -14.73 -6.08
N THR A 98 9.73 -14.44 -4.81
CA THR A 98 10.09 -15.43 -3.79
C THR A 98 9.00 -16.50 -3.64
N ALA A 99 7.73 -16.10 -3.51
CA ALA A 99 6.61 -17.05 -3.40
C ALA A 99 6.44 -17.92 -4.66
N ALA A 100 6.61 -17.33 -5.84
CA ALA A 100 6.54 -18.06 -7.11
C ALA A 100 7.68 -19.09 -7.24
N LEU A 101 8.93 -18.68 -6.98
CA LEU A 101 10.11 -19.55 -7.05
C LEU A 101 10.03 -20.69 -6.01
N LEU A 102 9.48 -20.42 -4.83
CA LEU A 102 9.26 -21.43 -3.79
C LEU A 102 8.05 -22.34 -4.05
N ALA A 103 7.19 -22.06 -5.03
CA ALA A 103 5.90 -22.73 -5.21
C ALA A 103 6.00 -24.27 -5.24
N GLY A 104 6.98 -24.82 -5.96
CA GLY A 104 7.20 -26.26 -6.03
C GLY A 104 7.59 -26.88 -4.68
N PHE A 105 8.44 -26.19 -3.92
CA PHE A 105 8.89 -26.62 -2.60
C PHE A 105 7.76 -26.51 -1.55
N LEU A 106 7.06 -25.37 -1.54
CA LEU A 106 5.97 -25.08 -0.61
C LEU A 106 4.78 -26.03 -0.82
N SER A 107 4.33 -26.19 -2.06
CA SER A 107 3.22 -27.09 -2.38
C SER A 107 3.49 -28.56 -2.03
N LYS A 108 4.75 -28.99 -2.09
CA LYS A 108 5.14 -30.38 -1.80
C LYS A 108 5.34 -30.64 -0.31
N HIS A 109 5.99 -29.72 0.41
CA HIS A 109 6.46 -29.96 1.78
C HIS A 109 5.72 -29.14 2.85
N TYR A 110 5.06 -28.06 2.46
CA TYR A 110 4.42 -27.10 3.35
C TYR A 110 2.97 -26.83 2.98
N ARG A 111 2.29 -27.72 2.25
CA ARG A 111 0.88 -27.52 1.87
C ARG A 111 0.03 -27.22 3.11
N ASN A 112 -0.74 -26.13 3.07
CA ASN A 112 -1.54 -25.60 4.18
C ASN A 112 -0.73 -25.19 5.44
N LYS A 113 0.59 -25.07 5.34
CA LYS A 113 1.50 -24.68 6.43
C LYS A 113 2.20 -23.34 6.17
N TYR A 114 1.74 -22.58 5.19
CA TYR A 114 2.23 -21.24 4.95
C TYR A 114 1.13 -20.25 4.59
N TRP A 115 1.46 -19.00 4.80
CA TRP A 115 0.66 -17.82 4.54
C TRP A 115 1.37 -16.96 3.48
N ILE A 116 0.62 -16.34 2.56
CA ILE A 116 1.16 -15.39 1.58
C ILE A 116 0.47 -14.05 1.73
N ASP A 117 1.26 -12.99 1.80
CA ASP A 117 0.82 -11.60 1.82
C ASP A 117 1.16 -10.90 0.50
N ILE A 118 0.13 -10.44 -0.23
CA ILE A 118 0.24 -9.79 -1.53
C ILE A 118 -0.22 -8.34 -1.42
N ARG A 119 0.72 -7.41 -1.65
CA ARG A 119 0.47 -5.96 -1.57
C ARG A 119 0.42 -5.24 -2.89
N ASP A 120 1.07 -5.78 -3.90
CA ASP A 120 1.27 -5.12 -5.19
C ASP A 120 1.18 -6.11 -6.36
N TYR A 121 0.93 -5.56 -7.54
CA TYR A 121 1.13 -6.26 -8.81
C TYR A 121 2.63 -6.26 -9.14
N SER A 122 3.20 -7.45 -9.35
CA SER A 122 4.63 -7.64 -9.60
C SER A 122 4.89 -8.14 -11.02
N PHE A 123 4.85 -9.45 -11.24
CA PHE A 123 5.25 -10.11 -12.49
C PHE A 123 4.13 -10.97 -13.09
N GLU A 124 2.88 -10.75 -12.69
CA GLU A 124 1.73 -11.59 -13.08
C GLU A 124 1.36 -11.47 -14.57
N ASN A 125 1.95 -10.52 -15.30
CA ASN A 125 1.91 -10.47 -16.76
C ASN A 125 2.74 -11.61 -17.41
N ILE A 126 3.74 -12.15 -16.71
CA ILE A 126 4.56 -13.26 -17.18
C ILE A 126 3.84 -14.57 -16.86
N LEU A 127 3.42 -15.32 -17.89
CA LEU A 127 2.59 -16.52 -17.73
C LEU A 127 3.23 -17.59 -16.82
N LEU A 128 4.54 -17.80 -16.95
CA LEU A 128 5.27 -18.74 -16.09
C LEU A 128 5.21 -18.33 -14.61
N TYR A 129 5.49 -17.06 -14.34
CA TYR A 129 5.39 -16.49 -12.99
C TYR A 129 3.97 -16.63 -12.44
N LYS A 130 2.96 -16.25 -13.22
CA LYS A 130 1.54 -16.36 -12.83
C LYS A 130 1.14 -17.78 -12.48
N LYS A 131 1.59 -18.79 -13.26
CA LYS A 131 1.33 -20.21 -12.97
C LYS A 131 2.03 -20.65 -11.68
N MET A 132 3.28 -20.25 -11.48
CA MET A 132 4.06 -20.59 -10.28
C MET A 132 3.45 -19.95 -9.02
N LEU A 133 3.18 -18.64 -9.06
CA LEU A 133 2.49 -17.93 -7.98
C LEU A 133 1.12 -18.56 -7.72
N GLY A 134 0.35 -18.87 -8.77
CA GLY A 134 -0.95 -19.53 -8.61
C GLY A 134 -0.85 -20.90 -7.92
N LYS A 135 0.19 -21.68 -8.20
CA LYS A 135 0.47 -22.94 -7.49
C LYS A 135 0.78 -22.70 -6.02
N ALA A 136 1.59 -21.68 -5.70
CA ALA A 136 1.87 -21.29 -4.31
C ALA A 136 0.60 -20.83 -3.60
N ILE A 137 -0.22 -19.97 -4.20
CA ILE A 137 -1.47 -19.48 -3.62
C ILE A 137 -2.44 -20.63 -3.34
N ASN A 138 -2.66 -21.53 -4.30
CA ASN A 138 -3.63 -22.63 -4.17
C ASN A 138 -3.25 -23.70 -3.14
N SER A 139 -2.00 -23.71 -2.67
CA SER A 139 -1.54 -24.64 -1.63
C SER A 139 -1.20 -23.95 -0.30
N ALA A 140 -1.40 -22.64 -0.21
CA ALA A 140 -1.30 -21.88 1.03
C ALA A 140 -2.49 -22.17 1.95
N TYR A 141 -2.30 -21.99 3.25
CA TYR A 141 -3.40 -21.97 4.21
C TYR A 141 -4.37 -20.81 3.91
N CYS A 142 -3.78 -19.63 3.68
CA CYS A 142 -4.46 -18.40 3.37
C CYS A 142 -3.56 -17.52 2.51
N CYS A 143 -4.18 -16.67 1.70
CA CYS A 143 -3.51 -15.58 1.00
C CYS A 143 -4.18 -14.28 1.45
N ASP A 144 -3.46 -13.36 2.07
CA ASP A 144 -3.96 -12.01 2.32
C ASP A 144 -3.62 -11.07 1.17
N ILE A 145 -4.56 -10.18 0.88
CA ILE A 145 -4.44 -9.17 -0.18
C ILE A 145 -4.76 -7.79 0.41
N SER A 146 -4.01 -6.76 0.00
CA SER A 146 -4.31 -5.37 0.38
C SER A 146 -5.53 -4.79 -0.34
N SER A 147 -5.93 -5.40 -1.45
CA SER A 147 -7.04 -4.96 -2.28
C SER A 147 -7.77 -6.13 -2.92
N ARG A 148 -9.11 -6.16 -2.81
CA ARG A 148 -9.94 -7.11 -3.57
C ARG A 148 -9.87 -6.86 -5.07
N GLY A 149 -9.37 -5.71 -5.53
CA GLY A 149 -9.07 -5.46 -6.94
C GLY A 149 -8.06 -6.47 -7.51
N PHE A 150 -7.19 -7.06 -6.67
CA PHE A 150 -6.21 -8.05 -7.11
C PHE A 150 -6.83 -9.36 -7.60
N LEU A 151 -8.08 -9.64 -7.22
CA LEU A 151 -8.83 -10.80 -7.73
C LEU A 151 -9.05 -10.74 -9.25
N LYS A 152 -8.80 -9.61 -9.91
CA LYS A 152 -8.78 -9.50 -11.38
C LYS A 152 -7.61 -10.27 -12.01
N PHE A 153 -6.48 -10.41 -11.32
CA PHE A 153 -5.28 -11.07 -11.86
C PHE A 153 -4.85 -12.32 -11.09
N LEU A 154 -5.24 -12.43 -9.82
CA LEU A 154 -4.96 -13.58 -8.96
C LEU A 154 -5.88 -14.78 -9.27
N PRO A 155 -5.47 -16.03 -8.96
CA PRO A 155 -6.31 -17.20 -9.18
C PRO A 155 -7.57 -17.16 -8.30
N LYS A 156 -8.68 -17.72 -8.80
CA LYS A 156 -9.89 -17.90 -8.00
C LYS A 156 -9.65 -18.99 -6.94
N MET A 157 -9.75 -18.63 -5.67
CA MET A 157 -9.73 -19.58 -4.55
C MET A 157 -10.63 -19.11 -3.41
N ARG A 158 -10.95 -20.01 -2.48
CA ARG A 158 -11.85 -19.72 -1.35
C ARG A 158 -11.19 -18.98 -0.19
N ASN A 159 -9.86 -19.04 -0.06
CA ASN A 159 -9.18 -18.67 1.18
C ASN A 159 -8.46 -17.33 1.15
N TYR A 160 -8.92 -16.36 0.35
CA TYR A 160 -8.43 -14.99 0.49
C TYR A 160 -8.92 -14.35 1.79
N CYS A 161 -8.07 -13.54 2.41
CA CYS A 161 -8.50 -12.54 3.39
C CYS A 161 -7.98 -11.17 2.95
N VAL A 162 -8.55 -10.11 3.53
CA VAL A 162 -8.18 -8.74 3.18
C VAL A 162 -7.56 -8.12 4.42
N THR A 163 -6.44 -7.42 4.25
CA THR A 163 -5.88 -6.64 5.34
C THR A 163 -5.46 -5.26 4.87
N HIS A 164 -5.84 -4.25 5.64
CA HIS A 164 -5.78 -2.85 5.24
C HIS A 164 -4.53 -2.17 5.77
N ASN A 165 -3.98 -1.24 4.99
CA ASN A 165 -2.81 -0.46 5.38
C ASN A 165 -3.23 0.83 6.09
N VAL A 166 -3.88 0.69 7.25
CA VAL A 166 -4.40 1.82 8.05
C VAL A 166 -3.31 2.29 9.02
N ASP A 167 -3.03 3.59 8.99
CA ASP A 167 -2.12 4.26 9.91
C ASP A 167 -2.93 4.99 10.99
N TYR A 168 -3.32 4.23 12.01
CA TYR A 168 -4.15 4.72 13.10
C TYR A 168 -3.46 5.83 13.92
N ASP A 169 -2.13 5.77 14.08
CA ASP A 169 -1.39 6.75 14.86
C ASP A 169 -1.45 8.13 14.21
N THR A 170 -1.18 8.22 12.91
CA THR A 170 -1.33 9.49 12.17
C THR A 170 -2.79 9.96 12.17
N ILE A 171 -3.76 9.05 11.97
CA ILE A 171 -5.18 9.41 11.97
C ILE A 171 -5.59 10.05 13.30
N ASN A 172 -5.19 9.44 14.42
CA ASN A 172 -5.52 9.94 15.75
C ASN A 172 -4.85 11.31 16.02
N ASN A 173 -3.60 11.49 15.57
CA ASN A 173 -2.89 12.76 15.71
C ASN A 173 -3.55 13.91 14.92
N VAL A 174 -4.19 13.64 13.77
CA VAL A 174 -4.94 14.66 13.03
C VAL A 174 -6.22 15.06 13.77
N LYS A 175 -6.95 14.10 14.34
CA LYS A 175 -8.24 14.35 15.03
C LYS A 175 -8.09 15.19 16.30
N ASN A 176 -6.93 15.14 16.95
CA ASN A 176 -6.66 15.82 18.21
C ASN A 176 -6.23 17.29 18.06
N THR A 177 -6.36 17.85 16.86
CA THR A 177 -5.86 19.20 16.55
C THR A 177 -6.88 19.98 15.74
N THR A 178 -7.00 21.28 16.04
CA THR A 178 -7.81 22.22 15.27
C THR A 178 -6.94 22.96 14.27
N PHE A 179 -7.37 22.99 13.00
CA PHE A 179 -6.76 23.81 11.96
C PHE A 179 -7.70 24.95 11.61
N VAL A 180 -7.18 26.18 11.49
CA VAL A 180 -7.96 27.36 11.11
C VAL A 180 -8.25 27.28 9.61
N GLN A 181 -9.51 27.10 9.26
CA GLN A 181 -9.92 27.00 7.87
C GLN A 181 -9.84 28.37 7.18
N ASP A 182 -9.22 28.43 6.01
CA ASP A 182 -9.30 29.58 5.11
C ASP A 182 -10.45 29.40 4.10
N SER A 183 -10.64 30.38 3.21
CA SER A 183 -11.75 30.37 2.24
C SER A 183 -11.51 29.45 1.03
N CYS A 184 -10.33 28.85 0.88
CA CYS A 184 -9.99 28.05 -0.30
C CYS A 184 -10.01 26.54 0.01
N ILE A 185 -10.30 25.73 -1.00
CA ILE A 185 -10.28 24.28 -0.92
C ILE A 185 -8.85 23.79 -1.17
N ARG A 186 -8.25 23.15 -0.17
CA ARG A 186 -6.87 22.67 -0.24
C ARG A 186 -6.80 21.23 -0.73
N ILE A 187 -6.24 21.03 -1.92
CA ILE A 187 -6.07 19.73 -2.57
C ILE A 187 -4.63 19.26 -2.39
N SER A 188 -4.41 18.21 -1.58
CA SER A 188 -3.09 17.79 -1.13
C SER A 188 -2.67 16.43 -1.68
N PHE A 189 -1.52 16.37 -2.34
CA PHE A 189 -0.78 15.14 -2.62
C PHE A 189 0.33 14.99 -1.57
N ILE A 190 0.21 13.99 -0.70
CA ILE A 190 1.16 13.73 0.40
C ILE A 190 1.93 12.42 0.14
N GLY A 191 3.26 12.45 0.23
CA GLY A 191 4.15 11.30 0.12
C GLY A 191 5.13 11.40 -1.05
N ASN A 192 5.41 10.28 -1.72
CA ASN A 192 6.21 10.32 -2.95
C ASN A 192 5.35 10.84 -4.11
N VAL A 193 5.61 12.07 -4.54
CA VAL A 193 4.86 12.79 -5.56
C VAL A 193 5.15 12.20 -6.95
N ARG A 194 4.46 11.11 -7.26
CA ARG A 194 4.54 10.38 -8.54
C ARG A 194 3.53 10.92 -9.55
N TYR A 195 3.50 10.32 -10.74
CA TYR A 195 2.50 10.61 -11.79
C TYR A 195 2.51 12.06 -12.27
N TYR A 196 3.73 12.56 -12.52
CA TYR A 196 4.00 13.94 -12.95
C TYR A 196 2.98 14.46 -13.98
N ASN A 197 2.79 13.77 -15.11
CA ASN A 197 1.88 14.21 -16.17
C ASN A 197 0.42 14.37 -15.71
N LEU A 198 -0.07 13.52 -14.81
CA LEU A 198 -1.44 13.62 -14.29
C LEU A 198 -1.59 14.80 -13.33
N ASN A 199 -0.58 15.04 -12.49
CA ASN A 199 -0.56 16.20 -11.61
C ASN A 199 -0.42 17.51 -12.38
N ILE A 200 0.36 17.55 -13.48
CA ILE A 200 0.43 18.71 -14.37
C ILE A 200 -0.93 18.99 -15.01
N LYS A 201 -1.63 17.98 -15.52
CA LYS A 201 -2.99 18.15 -16.07
C LYS A 201 -3.96 18.70 -15.03
N LEU A 202 -3.94 18.17 -13.82
CA LEU A 202 -4.78 18.69 -12.72
C LEU A 202 -4.42 20.16 -12.44
N LEU A 203 -3.14 20.49 -12.34
CA LEU A 203 -2.66 21.86 -12.12
C LEU A 203 -3.15 22.81 -13.21
N ASP A 204 -3.03 22.44 -14.48
CA ASP A 204 -3.45 23.31 -15.58
C ASP A 204 -4.96 23.61 -15.58
N LEU A 205 -5.78 22.68 -15.10
CA LEU A 205 -7.24 22.83 -14.98
C LEU A 205 -7.68 23.69 -13.79
N LEU A 206 -6.83 23.83 -12.77
CA LEU A 206 -7.15 24.50 -11.50
C LEU A 206 -6.22 25.69 -11.22
N LYS A 207 -5.31 26.03 -12.14
CA LYS A 207 -4.27 27.04 -11.92
C LYS A 207 -4.88 28.41 -11.66
N ASN A 208 -4.36 29.07 -10.64
CA ASN A 208 -4.70 30.43 -10.23
C ASN A 208 -6.20 30.69 -9.97
N ASP A 209 -6.99 29.63 -9.82
CA ASP A 209 -8.36 29.74 -9.31
C ASP A 209 -8.30 29.97 -7.79
N GLU A 210 -8.86 31.08 -7.33
CA GLU A 210 -8.82 31.50 -5.92
C GLU A 210 -9.60 30.57 -4.99
N ARG A 211 -10.52 29.76 -5.54
CA ARG A 211 -11.27 28.75 -4.80
C ARG A 211 -10.39 27.60 -4.36
N PHE A 212 -9.19 27.44 -4.93
CA PHE A 212 -8.34 26.27 -4.73
C PHE A 212 -6.91 26.61 -4.34
N ARG A 213 -6.32 25.73 -3.52
CA ARG A 213 -4.88 25.68 -3.22
C ARG A 213 -4.39 24.26 -3.46
N ILE A 214 -3.43 24.08 -4.38
CA ILE A 214 -2.90 22.75 -4.70
C ILE A 214 -1.56 22.54 -3.99
N GLN A 215 -1.45 21.45 -3.26
CA GLN A 215 -0.37 21.24 -2.31
C GLN A 215 0.36 19.94 -2.62
N PHE A 216 1.68 20.00 -2.76
CA PHE A 216 2.55 18.85 -2.99
C PHE A 216 3.54 18.72 -1.86
N TYR A 217 3.33 17.73 -0.99
CA TYR A 217 4.16 17.50 0.18
C TYR A 217 4.87 16.16 0.03
N GLY A 218 6.20 16.19 -0.06
CA GLY A 218 7.08 15.04 0.01
C GLY A 218 8.09 14.95 -1.13
N THR A 219 8.73 13.79 -1.27
CA THR A 219 9.77 13.57 -2.29
C THR A 219 9.24 13.73 -3.71
N GLU A 220 10.10 14.14 -4.65
CA GLU A 220 9.79 14.40 -6.08
C GLU A 220 8.88 15.62 -6.36
N SER A 221 8.54 16.43 -5.35
CA SER A 221 7.77 17.67 -5.52
C SER A 221 8.48 18.73 -6.39
N GLU A 222 9.81 18.73 -6.43
CA GLU A 222 10.63 19.77 -7.06
C GLU A 222 10.35 19.94 -8.55
N LYS A 223 10.17 18.83 -9.26
CA LYS A 223 9.88 18.87 -10.71
C LYS A 223 8.56 19.58 -11.01
N ILE A 224 7.57 19.42 -10.13
CA ILE A 224 6.28 20.10 -10.27
C ILE A 224 6.43 21.59 -9.93
N ARG A 225 7.22 21.93 -8.91
CA ARG A 225 7.53 23.31 -8.57
C ARG A 225 8.16 24.07 -9.74
N ASP A 226 9.13 23.47 -10.42
CA ASP A 226 9.80 24.08 -11.58
C ASP A 226 8.81 24.36 -12.72
N TYR A 227 7.87 23.44 -12.96
CA TYR A 227 6.77 23.65 -13.91
C TYR A 227 5.88 24.83 -13.51
N CYS A 228 5.48 24.91 -12.23
CA CYS A 228 4.63 25.99 -11.72
C CYS A 228 5.29 27.37 -11.87
N VAL A 229 6.59 27.47 -11.56
CA VAL A 229 7.36 28.72 -11.75
C VAL A 229 7.37 29.14 -13.22
N THR A 230 7.69 28.20 -14.11
CA THR A 230 7.77 28.44 -15.56
C THR A 230 6.42 28.90 -16.14
N ASN A 231 5.31 28.41 -15.61
CA ASN A 231 3.96 28.67 -16.12
C ASN A 231 3.17 29.71 -15.29
N GLY A 232 3.81 30.39 -14.34
CA GLY A 232 3.16 31.44 -13.53
C GLY A 232 2.00 30.93 -12.67
N ILE A 233 2.06 29.68 -12.19
CA ILE A 233 1.05 29.08 -11.31
C ILE A 233 1.40 29.43 -9.86
N ARG A 234 0.51 30.15 -9.18
CA ARG A 234 0.74 30.78 -7.86
C ARG A 234 -0.14 30.22 -6.74
N ASN A 235 -1.24 29.52 -7.07
CA ASN A 235 -2.11 28.88 -6.08
C ASN A 235 -1.60 27.51 -5.64
N VAL A 236 -0.29 27.41 -5.37
CA VAL A 236 0.40 26.15 -5.05
C VAL A 236 1.28 26.27 -3.81
N ASP A 237 1.36 25.20 -3.03
CA ASP A 237 2.31 25.05 -1.92
C ASP A 237 3.16 23.78 -2.10
N PHE A 238 4.41 23.86 -1.66
CA PHE A 238 5.35 22.74 -1.73
C PHE A 238 6.05 22.51 -0.40
N GLU A 239 6.28 21.25 -0.07
CA GLU A 239 7.27 20.81 0.91
C GLU A 239 8.01 19.63 0.26
N GLY A 240 9.33 19.64 0.31
CA GLY A 240 10.14 18.50 -0.14
C GLY A 240 10.02 17.29 0.79
N ARG A 241 11.08 16.48 0.84
CA ARG A 241 11.13 15.34 1.78
C ARG A 241 10.95 15.82 3.22
N PHE A 242 10.04 15.19 3.95
CA PHE A 242 9.77 15.47 5.35
C PHE A 242 9.80 14.19 6.23
N PRO A 243 10.02 14.31 7.56
CA PRO A 243 9.96 13.18 8.49
C PRO A 243 8.53 12.64 8.64
N PHE A 244 8.37 11.32 8.79
CA PHE A 244 7.05 10.67 8.83
C PHE A 244 6.08 11.29 9.85
N GLU A 245 6.59 11.78 10.97
CA GLU A 245 5.83 12.41 12.06
C GLU A 245 5.09 13.68 11.61
N LYS A 246 5.57 14.37 10.55
CA LYS A 246 4.87 15.52 9.96
C LYS A 246 3.67 15.15 9.09
N THR A 247 3.41 13.86 8.83
CA THR A 247 2.29 13.43 7.97
C THR A 247 0.95 13.95 8.51
N ALA A 248 0.72 13.88 9.83
CA ALA A 248 -0.51 14.38 10.46
C ALA A 248 -0.69 15.89 10.21
N PHE A 249 0.38 16.68 10.36
CA PHE A 249 0.34 18.13 10.11
C PHE A 249 -0.09 18.48 8.68
N PHE A 250 0.37 17.73 7.69
CA PHE A 250 -0.04 17.98 6.30
C PHE A 250 -1.50 17.59 6.04
N TYR A 251 -1.99 16.50 6.65
CA TYR A 251 -3.41 16.16 6.57
C TYR A 251 -4.32 17.16 7.30
N GLN A 252 -3.87 17.81 8.37
CA GLN A 252 -4.60 18.93 9.00
C GLN A 252 -4.82 20.08 8.01
N LYS A 253 -3.84 20.31 7.13
CA LYS A 253 -3.87 21.33 6.06
C LYS A 253 -4.62 20.90 4.79
N THR A 254 -5.23 19.72 4.78
CA THR A 254 -5.88 19.14 3.59
C THR A 254 -7.40 19.19 3.71
N ASP A 255 -8.08 19.62 2.65
CA ASP A 255 -9.54 19.46 2.52
C ASP A 255 -9.90 18.29 1.59
N LEU A 256 -9.13 18.15 0.51
CA LEU A 256 -9.27 17.10 -0.49
C LEU A 256 -7.94 16.35 -0.67
N ILE A 257 -8.01 15.02 -0.63
CA ILE A 257 -6.82 14.18 -0.79
C ILE A 257 -6.64 13.85 -2.27
N ASN A 258 -5.50 14.23 -2.86
CA ASN A 258 -5.16 13.88 -4.23
C ASN A 258 -4.59 12.44 -4.30
N ASN A 259 -5.30 11.55 -4.99
CA ASN A 259 -4.89 10.18 -5.31
C ASN A 259 -5.16 9.87 -6.80
N ILE A 260 -4.82 10.81 -7.69
CA ILE A 260 -4.95 10.64 -9.13
C ILE A 260 -3.70 9.95 -9.68
N TYR A 261 -3.75 8.63 -9.76
CA TYR A 261 -2.60 7.78 -10.15
C TYR A 261 -2.71 7.22 -11.57
N GLY A 262 -3.81 7.48 -12.25
CA GLY A 262 -4.14 6.94 -13.56
C GLY A 262 -4.79 5.57 -13.46
N ASN A 263 -5.00 4.95 -14.62
CA ASN A 263 -5.68 3.66 -14.77
C ASN A 263 -5.01 2.76 -15.82
N GLU A 264 -3.82 3.13 -16.29
CA GLU A 264 -3.14 2.51 -17.43
C GLU A 264 -2.52 1.14 -17.11
N THR A 265 -2.26 0.83 -15.84
CA THR A 265 -1.59 -0.41 -15.42
C THR A 265 -2.42 -1.20 -14.42
N MET A 266 -2.17 -2.50 -14.35
CA MET A 266 -2.80 -3.38 -13.34
C MET A 266 -2.45 -2.93 -11.92
N GLU A 267 -1.22 -2.47 -11.68
CA GLU A 267 -0.76 -1.94 -10.39
C GLU A 267 -1.67 -0.82 -9.90
N VAL A 268 -1.84 0.25 -10.69
CA VAL A 268 -2.61 1.43 -10.27
C VAL A 268 -4.13 1.22 -10.35
N SER A 269 -4.60 0.40 -11.29
CA SER A 269 -6.04 0.18 -11.48
C SER A 269 -6.66 -0.81 -10.48
N THR A 270 -5.84 -1.58 -9.76
CA THR A 270 -6.35 -2.59 -8.81
C THR A 270 -5.97 -2.35 -7.36
N ALA A 271 -4.95 -1.55 -7.07
CA ALA A 271 -4.52 -1.30 -5.69
C ALA A 271 -5.45 -0.34 -4.93
N LEU A 272 -5.46 -0.48 -3.61
CA LEU A 272 -5.95 0.54 -2.68
C LEU A 272 -4.74 1.17 -1.99
N SER A 273 -4.61 2.49 -2.07
CA SER A 273 -3.57 3.23 -1.37
C SER A 273 -3.99 3.51 0.08
N ASN A 274 -3.00 3.82 0.92
CA ASN A 274 -3.25 4.27 2.29
C ASN A 274 -4.08 5.57 2.37
N LYS A 275 -4.03 6.41 1.32
CA LYS A 275 -4.82 7.65 1.19
C LYS A 275 -6.32 7.44 1.32
N LEU A 276 -6.83 6.29 0.89
CA LEU A 276 -8.25 5.94 1.05
C LEU A 276 -8.66 5.86 2.53
N TYR A 277 -7.78 5.33 3.39
CA TYR A 277 -8.07 5.20 4.80
C TYR A 277 -8.00 6.56 5.49
N TYR A 278 -7.03 7.41 5.17
CA TYR A 278 -7.04 8.80 5.65
C TYR A 278 -8.32 9.52 5.23
N ALA A 279 -8.80 9.31 3.99
CA ALA A 279 -10.03 9.93 3.52
C ALA A 279 -11.25 9.53 4.37
N ALA A 280 -11.41 8.22 4.61
CA ALA A 280 -12.52 7.69 5.39
C ALA A 280 -12.45 8.10 6.86
N TYR A 281 -11.29 7.96 7.51
CA TYR A 281 -11.19 8.18 8.96
C TYR A 281 -11.10 9.66 9.35
N LEU A 282 -10.63 10.54 8.46
CA LEU A 282 -10.48 11.97 8.72
C LEU A 282 -11.61 12.82 8.14
N ASP A 283 -12.57 12.20 7.44
CA ASP A 283 -13.63 12.88 6.69
C ASP A 283 -13.08 13.92 5.69
N LYS A 284 -12.03 13.51 4.96
CA LYS A 284 -11.35 14.32 3.95
C LYS A 284 -11.53 13.65 2.59
N PRO A 285 -12.51 14.06 1.78
CA PRO A 285 -12.81 13.36 0.54
C PRO A 285 -11.59 13.17 -0.37
N ILE A 286 -11.57 12.06 -1.13
CA ILE A 286 -10.44 11.71 -2.00
C ILE A 286 -10.75 11.94 -3.48
N LEU A 287 -9.82 12.53 -4.22
CA LEU A 287 -9.85 12.64 -5.68
C LEU A 287 -9.14 11.44 -6.29
N VAL A 288 -9.83 10.69 -7.16
CA VAL A 288 -9.29 9.43 -7.71
C VAL A 288 -9.49 9.33 -9.22
N SER A 289 -8.61 8.59 -9.88
CA SER A 289 -8.73 8.29 -11.31
C SER A 289 -9.90 7.34 -11.58
N ASN A 290 -10.63 7.58 -12.67
CA ASN A 290 -11.71 6.72 -13.15
C ASN A 290 -11.22 5.31 -13.57
N ASN A 291 -12.15 4.37 -13.70
CA ASN A 291 -11.90 2.99 -14.15
C ASN A 291 -10.88 2.21 -13.31
N THR A 292 -10.82 2.52 -12.00
CA THR A 292 -9.97 1.82 -11.04
C THR A 292 -10.81 1.17 -9.94
N TYR A 293 -10.29 0.12 -9.30
CA TYR A 293 -10.93 -0.45 -8.11
C TYR A 293 -11.06 0.59 -6.99
N MET A 294 -10.09 1.52 -6.89
CA MET A 294 -10.20 2.68 -6.01
C MET A 294 -11.47 3.50 -6.30
N SER A 295 -11.74 3.81 -7.58
CA SER A 295 -12.95 4.56 -7.97
C SER A 295 -14.24 3.81 -7.66
N ASP A 296 -14.25 2.48 -7.77
CA ASP A 296 -15.41 1.65 -7.41
C ASP A 296 -15.71 1.75 -5.91
N VAL A 297 -14.67 1.68 -5.07
CA VAL A 297 -14.81 1.81 -3.60
C VAL A 297 -15.24 3.23 -3.24
N VAL A 298 -14.62 4.24 -3.81
CA VAL A 298 -14.96 5.66 -3.56
C VAL A 298 -16.41 5.96 -3.90
N LYS A 299 -16.90 5.51 -5.06
CA LYS A 299 -18.30 5.67 -5.47
C LYS A 299 -19.25 4.92 -4.53
N LYS A 300 -18.94 3.65 -4.22
CA LYS A 300 -19.80 2.80 -3.39
C LYS A 300 -20.05 3.38 -2.00
N TYR A 301 -19.03 3.95 -1.38
CA TYR A 301 -19.10 4.48 -0.01
C TYR A 301 -19.19 6.00 0.06
N ASN A 302 -19.33 6.67 -1.09
CA ASN A 302 -19.34 8.12 -1.23
C ASN A 302 -18.21 8.79 -0.44
N LEU A 303 -16.97 8.41 -0.73
CA LEU A 303 -15.76 8.86 -0.01
C LEU A 303 -15.00 9.97 -0.74
N GLY A 304 -15.50 10.44 -1.88
CA GLY A 304 -14.70 11.28 -2.77
C GLY A 304 -15.27 11.46 -4.17
N TYR A 305 -14.44 12.04 -5.04
CA TYR A 305 -14.80 12.41 -6.41
C TYR A 305 -13.93 11.67 -7.43
N VAL A 306 -14.55 11.18 -8.49
CA VAL A 306 -13.85 10.50 -9.57
C VAL A 306 -13.54 11.50 -10.67
N VAL A 307 -12.26 11.83 -10.82
CA VAL A 307 -11.79 12.91 -11.68
C VAL A 307 -11.72 12.46 -13.14
N ASP A 308 -12.26 13.29 -14.03
CA ASP A 308 -11.99 13.27 -15.46
C ASP A 308 -11.06 14.45 -15.82
N LEU A 309 -9.80 14.14 -16.12
CA LEU A 309 -8.80 15.15 -16.50
C LEU A 309 -8.96 15.67 -17.93
N ASN A 310 -9.94 15.18 -18.69
CA ASN A 310 -10.27 15.73 -20.01
C ASN A 310 -11.45 16.73 -19.93
N ASN A 311 -12.01 16.95 -18.75
CA ASN A 311 -13.09 17.89 -18.52
C ASN A 311 -12.56 19.31 -18.27
N ASN A 312 -12.84 20.24 -19.18
CA ASN A 312 -12.42 21.64 -19.03
C ASN A 312 -13.16 22.40 -17.92
N ASN A 313 -14.32 21.90 -17.45
CA ASN A 313 -15.10 22.49 -16.36
C ASN A 313 -14.77 21.86 -15.00
N LEU A 314 -13.66 21.10 -14.90
CA LEU A 314 -13.34 20.32 -13.71
C LEU A 314 -13.28 21.17 -12.43
N ALA A 315 -12.80 22.42 -12.51
CA ALA A 315 -12.74 23.32 -11.36
C ALA A 315 -14.14 23.60 -10.78
N ASP A 316 -15.11 23.94 -11.63
CA ASP A 316 -16.49 24.21 -11.21
C ASP A 316 -17.19 22.95 -10.68
N ASP A 317 -16.93 21.81 -11.32
CA ASP A 317 -17.50 20.53 -10.90
C ASP A 317 -16.98 20.09 -9.54
N ILE A 318 -15.66 20.18 -9.31
CA ILE A 318 -15.06 19.86 -8.00
C ILE A 318 -15.58 20.83 -6.94
N TYR A 319 -15.65 22.13 -7.24
CA TYR A 319 -16.12 23.13 -6.29
C TYR A 319 -17.57 22.84 -5.87
N THR A 320 -18.47 22.74 -6.85
CA THR A 320 -19.91 22.50 -6.62
C THR A 320 -20.13 21.21 -5.85
N TRP A 321 -19.46 20.13 -6.27
CA TRP A 321 -19.55 18.85 -5.58
C TRP A 321 -19.01 18.93 -4.15
N TYR A 322 -17.89 19.62 -3.91
CA TYR A 322 -17.30 19.70 -2.57
C TYR A 322 -18.21 20.46 -1.59
N ILE A 323 -18.81 21.57 -2.03
CA ILE A 323 -19.78 22.30 -1.21
C ILE A 323 -20.96 21.39 -0.85
N GLN A 324 -21.53 20.69 -1.83
CA GLN A 324 -22.62 19.73 -1.59
C GLN A 324 -22.22 18.59 -0.65
N TYR A 325 -21.00 18.06 -0.79
CA TYR A 325 -20.46 17.01 0.08
C TYR A 325 -20.36 17.50 1.54
N LYS A 326 -19.95 18.76 1.75
CA LYS A 326 -19.82 19.34 3.10
C LYS A 326 -21.17 19.64 3.74
N GLU A 327 -22.16 20.06 2.95
CA GLU A 327 -23.53 20.27 3.41
C GLU A 327 -24.25 18.94 3.73
N ASN A 328 -23.91 17.87 3.00
CA ASN A 328 -24.56 16.56 3.10
C ASN A 328 -23.52 15.43 3.31
N PRO A 329 -22.88 15.37 4.49
CA PRO A 329 -21.84 14.37 4.74
C PRO A 329 -22.38 12.94 4.62
N SER A 330 -21.59 12.07 3.98
CA SER A 330 -21.95 10.68 3.70
C SER A 330 -22.18 9.85 4.96
N THR A 331 -23.35 9.19 5.06
CA THR A 331 -23.61 8.16 6.07
C THR A 331 -22.90 6.84 5.76
N MET A 332 -22.53 6.61 4.49
CA MET A 332 -21.88 5.37 4.02
C MET A 332 -20.41 5.26 4.44
N ARG A 333 -19.79 6.37 4.85
CA ARG A 333 -18.42 6.41 5.38
C ARG A 333 -18.26 5.50 6.59
N GLN A 334 -19.22 5.54 7.53
CA GLN A 334 -19.18 4.69 8.73
C GLN A 334 -19.24 3.21 8.34
N SER A 335 -20.12 2.84 7.41
CA SER A 335 -20.19 1.46 6.91
C SER A 335 -18.90 0.98 6.24
N PHE A 336 -18.09 1.88 5.67
CA PHE A 336 -16.77 1.52 5.15
C PHE A 336 -15.76 1.28 6.27
N ILE A 337 -15.75 2.11 7.32
CA ILE A 337 -14.91 1.95 8.51
C ILE A 337 -15.24 0.63 9.21
N ASP A 338 -16.53 0.39 9.51
CA ASP A 338 -16.98 -0.85 10.17
C ASP A 338 -16.55 -2.09 9.39
N LYS A 339 -16.60 -2.01 8.05
CA LYS A 339 -16.13 -3.09 7.18
C LYS A 339 -14.62 -3.31 7.32
N ILE A 340 -13.81 -2.25 7.31
CA ILE A 340 -12.35 -2.35 7.46
C ILE A 340 -12.00 -2.99 8.81
N GLU A 341 -12.62 -2.53 9.89
CA GLU A 341 -12.38 -3.04 11.23
C GLU A 341 -12.77 -4.52 11.34
N LYS A 342 -13.91 -4.89 10.76
CA LYS A 342 -14.32 -6.29 10.67
C LYS A 342 -13.35 -7.14 9.84
N GLU A 343 -12.98 -6.70 8.64
CA GLU A 343 -12.04 -7.44 7.77
C GLU A 343 -10.67 -7.61 8.47
N PHE A 344 -10.21 -6.60 9.21
CA PHE A 344 -8.99 -6.67 9.99
C PHE A 344 -9.09 -7.66 11.17
N LYS A 345 -10.20 -7.64 11.92
CA LYS A 345 -10.44 -8.60 12.99
C LYS A 345 -10.50 -10.05 12.46
N ASP A 346 -11.25 -10.28 11.38
CA ASP A 346 -11.34 -11.58 10.72
C ASP A 346 -9.95 -12.07 10.25
N TYR A 347 -9.13 -11.16 9.71
CA TYR A 347 -7.73 -11.43 9.36
C TYR A 347 -6.89 -11.85 10.57
N GLN A 348 -6.96 -11.09 11.68
CA GLN A 348 -6.20 -11.39 12.89
C GLN A 348 -6.58 -12.75 13.48
N GLU A 349 -7.89 -13.04 13.60
CA GLU A 349 -8.38 -14.32 14.11
C GLU A 349 -7.91 -15.49 13.23
N LYS A 350 -8.01 -15.33 11.90
CA LYS A 350 -7.57 -16.35 10.95
C LYS A 350 -6.05 -16.57 10.99
N PHE A 351 -5.27 -15.51 11.15
CA PHE A 351 -3.81 -15.60 11.29
C PHE A 351 -3.40 -16.25 12.61
N LYS A 352 -4.04 -15.87 13.73
CA LYS A 352 -3.83 -16.51 15.04
C LYS A 352 -4.10 -18.00 14.97
N LYS A 353 -5.23 -18.41 14.37
CA LYS A 353 -5.57 -19.81 14.12
C LYS A 353 -4.50 -20.53 13.28
N PHE A 354 -4.06 -19.93 12.17
CA PHE A 354 -3.01 -20.50 11.32
C PHE A 354 -1.71 -20.78 12.10
N ILE A 355 -1.29 -19.84 12.93
CA ILE A 355 -0.03 -19.93 13.68
C ILE A 355 -0.13 -20.95 14.84
N GLN A 356 -1.28 -21.00 15.53
CA GLN A 356 -1.48 -21.86 16.70
C GLN A 356 -1.88 -23.30 16.36
N GLU A 357 -2.43 -23.55 15.17
CA GLU A 357 -2.74 -24.92 14.72
C GLU A 357 -1.46 -25.75 14.57
N THR A 358 -1.24 -26.68 15.49
CA THR A 358 -0.28 -27.77 15.32
C THR A 358 -0.69 -28.66 14.15
N SER A 359 0.28 -29.01 13.29
CA SER A 359 0.07 -29.87 12.13
C SER A 359 -0.08 -31.34 12.49
#